data_AF-A0KJG5-F1
#
_entry.id   AF-A0KJG5-F1
#
_cell.length_a   1.000
_cell.length_b   1.000
_cell.length_c   1.000
_cell.angle_alpha   90.00
_cell.angle_beta   90.00
_cell.angle_gamma   90.00
#
_symmetry.space_group_name_H-M   'P 1'
#
loop_
_entity.id
_entity.type
_entity.pdbx_description
1 polymer ?
#
loop_
_entity_poly.entity_id
_entity_poly.type
_entity_poly.pdbx_seq_one_letter_code
_entity_poly.pdbx_strand_id
1 'polypeptide(L)' 'MDEMVTVSWWTHKIGGLHRNDVIMAACTDPLLK' A
#
# COMPACT_ATOMS: atom_id res chain seq x y z
N MET A 1 -21.80 5.34 8.68
CA MET A 1 -21.49 4.92 7.31
C MET A 1 -20.01 4.61 7.32
N ASP A 2 -19.64 3.33 7.33
CA ASP A 2 -18.25 2.95 7.13
C ASP A 2 -17.94 3.11 5.64
N GLU A 3 -17.07 4.06 5.32
CA GLU A 3 -16.65 4.32 3.95
C GLU A 3 -15.40 3.49 3.64
N MET A 4 -15.45 2.70 2.57
CA MET A 4 -14.32 1.89 2.12
C MET A 4 -13.26 2.78 1.47
N VAL A 5 -12.01 2.67 1.94
CA VAL A 5 -10.87 3.42 1.40
C VAL A 5 -9.87 2.47 0.77
N THR A 6 -9.51 2.72 -0.49
CA THR A 6 -8.47 1.98 -1.20
C THR A 6 -7.15 2.76 -1.13
N VAL A 7 -6.07 2.08 -0.74
CA VAL A 7 -4.72 2.67 -0.65
C VAL A 7 -3.76 1.88 -1.55
N SER A 8 -2.92 2.60 -2.30
CA SER A 8 -1.88 2.03 -3.15
C SER A 8 -0.51 2.61 -2.80
N TRP A 9 0.51 1.77 -2.76
CA TRP A 9 1.90 2.16 -2.47
C TRP A 9 2.76 2.14 -3.73
N TRP A 10 3.52 3.22 -3.97
CA TRP A 10 4.39 3.32 -5.15
C TRP A 10 5.59 4.24 -4.89
N THR A 11 6.80 3.73 -5.13
CA THR A 11 8.02 4.50 -5.07
C THR A 11 8.39 5.00 -6.47
N HIS A 12 8.19 6.29 -6.74
CA HIS A 12 8.46 6.91 -8.06
C HIS A 12 9.93 6.85 -8.54
N LYS A 13 10.87 6.49 -7.66
CA LYS A 13 12.31 6.52 -7.95
C LYS A 13 12.77 5.39 -8.87
N ILE A 14 12.05 4.27 -8.88
CA ILE A 14 12.26 3.21 -9.85
C ILE A 14 11.02 3.14 -10.73
N GLY A 15 11.19 2.99 -12.04
CA GLY A 15 10.07 2.94 -12.99
C GLY A 15 9.23 1.66 -12.89
N GLY A 16 8.97 1.17 -11.67
CA GLY A 16 8.33 -0.10 -11.37
C GLY A 16 8.16 -0.30 -9.86
N LEU A 17 7.68 -1.48 -9.46
CA LEU A 17 7.37 -1.80 -8.07
C LEU A 17 8.64 -2.01 -7.23
N HIS A 18 8.77 -1.27 -6.14
CA HIS A 18 9.90 -1.42 -5.22
C HIS A 18 9.57 -2.39 -4.11
N ARG A 19 10.61 -3.05 -3.56
CA ARG A 19 10.47 -3.91 -2.38
C ARG A 19 9.76 -3.21 -1.22
N ASN A 20 10.01 -1.92 -1.04
CA ASN A 20 9.35 -1.13 0.00
C ASN A 20 7.85 -0.96 -0.26
N ASP A 21 7.41 -0.87 -1.51
CA ASP A 21 5.99 -0.73 -1.84
C ASP A 21 5.22 -1.98 -1.39
N VAL A 22 5.82 -3.17 -1.58
CA VAL A 22 5.27 -4.44 -1.11
C VAL A 22 5.28 -4.54 0.42
N ILE A 23 6.35 -4.09 1.07
CA ILE A 23 6.43 -4.05 2.54
C ILE A 23 5.34 -3.15 3.12
N MET A 24 5.16 -1.95 2.55
CA MET A 24 4.13 -1.01 3.02
C MET A 24 2.72 -1.58 2.82
N ALA A 25 2.46 -2.25 1.69
CA ALA A 25 1.19 -2.95 1.47
C ALA A 25 0.93 -3.98 2.58
N ALA A 26 1.90 -4.86 2.88
CA ALA A 26 1.77 -5.87 3.93
C ALA A 26 1.64 -5.27 5.34
N CYS A 27 2.35 -4.17 5.63
CA CYS A 27 2.25 -3.47 6.91
C CYS A 27 0.88 -2.83 7.14
N THR A 28 0.17 -2.45 6.07
CA THR A 28 -1.20 -1.88 6.17
C THR A 28 -2.32 -2.91 6.12
N ASP A 29 -2.04 -4.15 5.73
CA ASP A 29 -3.01 -5.24 5.69
C ASP A 29 -3.80 -5.41 7.02
N PRO A 30 -3.17 -5.32 8.21
CA PRO A 30 -3.90 -5.42 9.49
C PRO A 30 -4.88 -4.27 9.79
N LEU A 31 -4.84 -3.18 9.01
CA LEU A 31 -5.74 -2.04 9.16
C LEU A 31 -7.06 -2.24 8.41
N LEU A 32 -7.11 -3.23 7.51
CA LEU A 32 -8.33 -3.67 6.83
C LEU A 32 -9.14 -4.52 7.82
N LYS A 33 -10.08 -3.90 8.53
CA LYS A 33 -11.03 -4.59 9.41
C LYS A 33 -12.19 -5.21 8.63
#